data_AF-A0A521B017-F1
#
_entry.id   AF-A0A521B017-F1
#
_cell.length_a   1.000
_cell.length_b   1.000
_cell.length_c   1.000
_cell.angle_alpha   90.00
_cell.angle_beta   90.00
_cell.angle_gamma   90.00
#
_symmetry.space_group_name_H-M   'P 1'
#
loop_
_entity.id
_entity.type
_entity.pdbx_description
1 polymer ?
#
loop_
_entity_poly.entity_id
_entity_poly.type
_entity_poly.pdbx_seq_one_letter_code
_entity_poly.pdbx_strand_id
1 'polypeptide(L)'
;MKVVGVCRFSLIGRGDWKDYQNKDEAEIAAAIRQRAEMLFAPKRIEQRLKTFELLTLASLKAQTDQDFQFIVLASQLMPPAYRKRLNALCAEVPQVVLRYFDLSTAPDAQRQVFTELGLEMPKVVQFRLDDDDCLCREYVEILRSALAEIPETDEPVAASVRGVLYSVTDGPLTGVYHWPAEYFSAGAALRGAGRSIYEFGHFALGRRFKSVVIEDHMSLATNSGVNDTNITPHLVKKRGMELLSADEMENAVITHFPFLTDDALAVAGLIDSEPEGPLPEEVIPAPAWYTNLANSAYRRGFYIAEDEFALQFTQRATERLYVSFDNLSDARASTTMRDPWGYAFAQKRDWSHLGVMAFRENWYRSEELFNELERLAAKDFFSRFKQVIFSGTSMGGYAACAFSSLAPGSTVIAFSPQSSLAKAVVPWEKRYSKGRKADWSGRYSDAATELHLAQKVWIFYDPLMAEDRLHAERMAGPNTVLLKTRRAGHFSAQFLRQMGELSSVVTKCVEGSLSEGQFYSTYRQAREYRRYLEQMVLHVIENGTLPSMRRLARALENMHKPQLLLTLQNAIRERNAVDADKITDTDLEGRSVSQIF
;
A
#
# COMPACT_ATOMS: atom_id res chain seq x y z
N MET A 1 16.20 19.20 -31.87
CA MET A 1 15.84 19.29 -30.43
C MET A 1 16.48 18.13 -29.70
N LYS A 2 17.24 18.35 -28.62
CA LYS A 2 17.93 17.24 -27.92
C LYS A 2 16.99 16.60 -26.90
N VAL A 3 16.84 15.28 -26.94
CA VAL A 3 15.95 14.52 -26.04
C VAL A 3 16.78 13.80 -24.98
N VAL A 4 16.41 13.98 -23.71
CA VAL A 4 17.15 13.45 -22.56
C VAL A 4 16.18 12.77 -21.59
N GLY A 5 16.24 11.45 -21.53
CA GLY A 5 15.54 10.66 -20.53
C GLY A 5 16.29 10.65 -19.22
N VAL A 6 15.57 10.53 -18.11
CA VAL A 6 16.15 10.46 -16.78
C VAL A 6 15.46 9.35 -15.98
N CYS A 7 16.28 8.50 -15.37
CA CYS A 7 15.88 7.40 -14.51
C CYS A 7 16.53 7.51 -13.14
N ARG A 8 15.73 7.26 -12.10
CA ARG A 8 16.19 7.22 -10.72
C ARG A 8 16.34 5.75 -10.27
N PHE A 9 17.49 5.17 -10.55
CA PHE A 9 17.78 3.77 -10.19
C PHE A 9 18.30 3.67 -8.75
N SER A 10 17.42 3.38 -7.79
CA SER A 10 17.80 3.21 -6.37
C SER A 10 18.68 4.35 -5.82
N LEU A 11 18.37 5.60 -6.20
CA LEU A 11 19.04 6.79 -5.68
C LEU A 11 18.59 7.08 -4.25
N ILE A 12 19.55 7.34 -3.35
CA ILE A 12 19.26 7.73 -1.97
C ILE A 12 19.15 9.25 -1.88
N GLY A 13 17.95 9.72 -1.58
CA GLY A 13 17.54 11.12 -1.60
C GLY A 13 18.06 11.98 -0.43
N ARG A 14 18.47 13.22 -0.73
CA ARG A 14 18.46 14.35 0.24
C ARG A 14 17.06 14.96 0.44
N GLY A 15 16.10 14.72 -0.45
CA GLY A 15 14.71 15.21 -0.33
C GLY A 15 13.96 14.57 0.84
N ASP A 16 14.55 13.50 1.38
CA ASP A 16 14.14 12.79 2.57
C ASP A 16 14.79 13.33 3.87
N TRP A 17 15.60 14.40 3.79
CA TRP A 17 16.28 14.99 4.95
C TRP A 17 15.36 15.67 5.98
N LYS A 18 14.06 15.79 5.71
CA LYS A 18 13.09 16.22 6.74
C LYS A 18 13.04 15.28 7.94
N ASP A 19 13.42 14.01 7.76
CA ASP A 19 13.55 13.02 8.84
C ASP A 19 14.84 13.17 9.67
N TYR A 20 15.68 14.15 9.35
CA TYR A 20 17.02 14.35 9.91
C TYR A 20 17.26 15.76 10.47
N GLN A 21 16.29 16.68 10.32
CA GLN A 21 16.35 17.97 11.02
C GLN A 21 16.23 17.71 12.53
N ASN A 22 17.25 18.13 13.29
CA ASN A 22 17.47 17.90 14.73
C ASN A 22 18.09 16.55 15.13
N LYS A 23 18.64 15.77 14.19
CA LYS A 23 19.41 14.56 14.50
C LYS A 23 20.91 14.81 14.49
N ASP A 24 21.64 14.14 15.36
CA ASP A 24 23.11 14.21 15.35
C ASP A 24 23.71 13.44 14.15
N GLU A 25 25.01 13.62 13.89
CA GLU A 25 25.69 12.98 12.76
C GLU A 25 25.64 11.44 12.82
N ALA A 26 25.59 10.85 14.02
CA ALA A 26 25.54 9.40 14.20
C ALA A 26 24.16 8.84 13.86
N GLU A 27 23.09 9.53 14.25
CA GLU A 27 21.70 9.20 13.91
C GLU A 27 21.44 9.35 12.40
N ILE A 28 22.02 10.37 11.77
CA ILE A 28 21.98 10.54 10.32
C ILE A 28 22.66 9.36 9.63
N ALA A 29 23.86 8.99 10.05
CA ALA A 29 24.59 7.85 9.50
C ALA A 29 23.88 6.51 9.71
N ALA A 30 23.16 6.33 10.83
CA ALA A 30 22.39 5.12 11.11
C ALA A 30 21.16 5.00 10.19
N ALA A 31 20.38 6.08 10.02
CA ALA A 31 19.20 6.04 9.17
C ALA A 31 19.54 5.94 7.67
N ILE A 32 20.68 6.50 7.23
CA ILE A 32 21.22 6.26 5.90
C ILE A 32 21.55 4.77 5.71
N ARG A 33 22.22 4.14 6.68
CA ARG A 33 22.54 2.70 6.64
C ARG A 33 21.28 1.84 6.56
N GLN A 34 20.30 2.08 7.42
CA GLN A 34 19.03 1.34 7.41
C GLN A 34 18.31 1.49 6.07
N ARG A 35 18.32 2.69 5.48
CA ARG A 35 17.71 2.94 4.18
C ARG A 35 18.46 2.24 3.04
N ALA A 36 19.79 2.24 3.09
CA ALA A 36 20.60 1.49 2.15
C ALA A 36 20.32 -0.02 2.26
N GLU A 37 20.20 -0.57 3.46
CA GLU A 37 19.83 -1.98 3.69
C GLU A 37 18.47 -2.33 3.08
N MET A 38 17.46 -1.48 3.27
CA MET A 38 16.12 -1.70 2.68
C MET A 38 16.10 -1.52 1.16
N LEU A 39 16.89 -0.59 0.63
CA LEU A 39 16.92 -0.28 -0.80
C LEU A 39 17.73 -1.33 -1.58
N PHE A 40 18.83 -1.82 -1.00
CA PHE A 40 19.72 -2.80 -1.59
C PHE A 40 19.54 -4.22 -1.04
N ALA A 41 18.41 -4.49 -0.36
CA ALA A 41 18.06 -5.84 0.06
C ALA A 41 18.13 -6.79 -1.15
N PRO A 42 18.80 -7.97 -1.06
CA PRO A 42 19.14 -8.78 -2.22
C PRO A 42 17.96 -9.06 -3.17
N LYS A 43 16.81 -9.51 -2.63
CA LYS A 43 15.60 -9.76 -3.43
C LYS A 43 15.15 -8.53 -4.22
N ARG A 44 15.18 -7.35 -3.60
CA ARG A 44 14.71 -6.10 -4.20
C ARG A 44 15.64 -5.62 -5.32
N ILE A 45 16.95 -5.60 -5.07
CA ILE A 45 17.90 -5.10 -6.06
C ILE A 45 18.06 -6.06 -7.24
N GLU A 46 17.94 -7.38 -7.02
CA GLU A 46 17.90 -8.37 -8.09
C GLU A 46 16.69 -8.16 -9.01
N GLN A 47 15.50 -7.97 -8.42
CA GLN A 47 14.29 -7.71 -9.19
C GLN A 47 14.41 -6.42 -10.01
N ARG A 48 14.95 -5.34 -9.42
CA ARG A 48 15.16 -4.06 -10.12
C ARG A 48 16.18 -4.15 -11.25
N LEU A 49 17.28 -4.88 -11.06
CA LEU A 49 18.25 -5.12 -12.13
C LEU A 49 17.61 -5.90 -13.28
N LYS A 50 16.79 -6.92 -12.95
CA LYS A 50 16.08 -7.75 -13.93
C LYS A 50 15.08 -6.93 -14.75
N THR A 51 14.22 -6.14 -14.11
CA THR A 51 13.25 -5.29 -14.83
C THR A 51 13.95 -4.20 -15.63
N PHE A 52 15.03 -3.63 -15.08
CA PHE A 52 15.78 -2.59 -15.78
C PHE A 52 16.43 -3.11 -17.05
N GLU A 53 17.01 -4.31 -17.01
CA GLU A 53 17.59 -4.98 -18.17
C GLU A 53 16.52 -5.33 -19.21
N LEU A 54 15.48 -6.06 -18.78
CA LEU A 54 14.52 -6.69 -19.70
C LEU A 54 13.44 -5.75 -20.21
N LEU A 55 13.11 -4.68 -19.48
CA LEU A 55 12.05 -3.75 -19.85
C LEU A 55 12.64 -2.39 -20.23
N THR A 56 13.25 -1.71 -19.27
CA THR A 56 13.68 -0.32 -19.46
C THR A 56 14.77 -0.21 -20.52
N LEU A 57 15.90 -0.92 -20.37
CA LEU A 57 16.99 -0.89 -21.34
C LEU A 57 16.59 -1.50 -22.69
N ALA A 58 15.77 -2.57 -22.69
CA ALA A 58 15.22 -3.14 -23.92
C ALA A 58 14.44 -2.07 -24.73
N SER A 59 13.59 -1.29 -24.06
CA SER A 59 12.83 -0.21 -24.72
C SER A 59 13.71 0.90 -25.29
N LEU A 60 14.83 1.22 -24.63
CA LEU A 60 15.79 2.21 -25.12
C LEU A 60 16.57 1.69 -26.33
N LYS A 61 17.03 0.42 -26.29
CA LYS A 61 17.70 -0.25 -27.41
C LYS A 61 16.81 -0.29 -28.65
N ALA A 62 15.50 -0.45 -28.44
CA ALA A 62 14.53 -0.62 -29.52
C ALA A 62 14.03 0.69 -30.15
N GLN A 63 14.43 1.87 -29.65
CA GLN A 63 13.92 3.14 -30.19
C GLN A 63 14.22 3.28 -31.68
N THR A 64 13.24 3.71 -32.49
CA THR A 64 13.43 3.98 -33.92
C THR A 64 14.33 5.20 -34.14
N ASP A 65 14.22 6.20 -33.28
CA ASP A 65 15.14 7.34 -33.19
C ASP A 65 16.15 7.12 -32.06
N GLN A 66 17.40 6.87 -32.42
CA GLN A 66 18.52 6.63 -31.50
C GLN A 66 19.25 7.93 -31.08
N ASP A 67 18.84 9.11 -31.57
CA ASP A 67 19.36 10.42 -31.18
C ASP A 67 18.76 10.85 -29.83
N PHE A 68 19.17 10.21 -28.74
CA PHE A 68 18.80 10.65 -27.40
C PHE A 68 19.91 10.33 -26.39
N GLN A 69 19.80 10.90 -25.21
CA GLN A 69 20.60 10.49 -24.04
C GLN A 69 19.66 9.99 -22.95
N PHE A 70 20.12 9.02 -22.16
CA PHE A 70 19.37 8.48 -21.03
C PHE A 70 20.23 8.47 -19.77
N ILE A 71 19.90 9.32 -18.81
CA ILE A 71 20.70 9.50 -17.61
C ILE A 71 20.17 8.59 -16.51
N VAL A 72 21.04 7.72 -15.98
CA VAL A 72 20.73 6.86 -14.84
C VAL A 72 21.41 7.41 -13.60
N LEU A 73 20.60 7.79 -12.62
CA LEU A 73 21.04 8.36 -11.34
C LEU A 73 21.00 7.26 -10.27
N ALA A 74 22.16 6.79 -9.80
CA ALA A 74 22.28 5.72 -8.81
C ALA A 74 23.06 6.15 -7.56
N SER A 75 22.96 5.39 -6.46
CA SER A 75 23.65 5.73 -5.21
C SER A 75 25.05 5.09 -5.09
N GLN A 76 26.01 5.86 -4.59
CA GLN A 76 27.35 5.42 -4.16
C GLN A 76 27.32 4.45 -2.98
N LEU A 77 26.18 4.27 -2.31
CA LEU A 77 26.02 3.28 -1.24
C LEU A 77 25.64 1.89 -1.76
N MET A 78 25.43 1.75 -3.08
CA MET A 78 25.13 0.47 -3.70
C MET A 78 26.30 -0.52 -3.49
N PRO A 79 26.03 -1.77 -3.05
CA PRO A 79 27.07 -2.78 -2.88
C PRO A 79 27.91 -2.99 -4.15
N PRO A 80 29.24 -3.22 -4.02
CA PRO A 80 30.13 -3.28 -5.18
C PRO A 80 29.73 -4.32 -6.25
N ALA A 81 29.18 -5.47 -5.83
CA ALA A 81 28.72 -6.51 -6.76
C ALA A 81 27.57 -6.02 -7.66
N TYR A 82 26.57 -5.35 -7.09
CA TYR A 82 25.45 -4.79 -7.84
C TYR A 82 25.87 -3.58 -8.66
N ARG A 83 26.80 -2.78 -8.15
CA ARG A 83 27.40 -1.67 -8.90
C ARG A 83 28.07 -2.18 -10.17
N LYS A 84 28.87 -3.24 -10.07
CA LYS A 84 29.53 -3.86 -11.22
C LYS A 84 28.50 -4.32 -12.27
N ARG A 85 27.41 -4.96 -11.84
CA ARG A 85 26.33 -5.40 -12.73
C ARG A 85 25.60 -4.23 -13.39
N LEU A 86 25.23 -3.20 -12.63
CA LEU A 86 24.58 -2.02 -13.19
C LEU A 86 25.46 -1.30 -14.22
N ASN A 87 26.77 -1.19 -13.97
CA ASN A 87 27.70 -0.64 -14.95
C ASN A 87 27.74 -1.47 -16.24
N ALA A 88 27.76 -2.80 -16.12
CA ALA A 88 27.74 -3.68 -17.28
C ALA A 88 26.45 -3.50 -18.11
N LEU A 89 25.28 -3.52 -17.45
CA LEU A 89 23.99 -3.32 -18.10
C LEU A 89 23.91 -1.96 -18.82
N CYS A 90 24.30 -0.87 -18.14
CA CYS A 90 24.27 0.46 -18.74
C CYS A 90 25.25 0.59 -19.93
N ALA A 91 26.38 -0.12 -19.91
CA ALA A 91 27.36 -0.07 -21.00
C ALA A 91 26.87 -0.72 -22.31
N GLU A 92 25.81 -1.54 -22.26
CA GLU A 92 25.22 -2.15 -23.45
C GLU A 92 24.38 -1.18 -24.30
N VAL A 93 24.06 0.01 -23.76
CA VAL A 93 23.23 1.01 -24.44
C VAL A 93 24.02 2.31 -24.55
N PRO A 94 24.54 2.66 -25.74
CA PRO A 94 25.44 3.82 -25.92
C PRO A 94 24.85 5.16 -25.47
N GLN A 95 23.52 5.30 -25.47
CA GLN A 95 22.81 6.49 -25.03
C GLN A 95 22.81 6.65 -23.50
N VAL A 96 23.10 5.58 -22.75
CA VAL A 96 22.97 5.56 -21.30
C VAL A 96 24.19 6.18 -20.62
N VAL A 97 23.95 7.20 -19.80
CA VAL A 97 24.95 7.84 -18.95
C VAL A 97 24.64 7.53 -17.49
N LEU A 98 25.37 6.58 -16.93
CA LEU A 98 25.25 6.18 -15.52
C LEU A 98 26.14 7.06 -14.62
N ARG A 99 25.57 7.65 -13.58
CA ARG A 99 26.32 8.41 -12.56
C ARG A 99 25.90 8.00 -11.16
N TYR A 100 26.91 7.91 -10.29
CA TYR A 100 26.75 7.56 -8.88
C TYR A 100 26.89 8.80 -8.00
N PHE A 101 25.93 8.98 -7.10
CA PHE A 101 25.87 10.09 -6.16
C PHE A 101 25.87 9.57 -4.74
N ASP A 102 26.43 10.31 -3.80
CA ASP A 102 26.26 10.04 -2.37
C ASP A 102 24.79 10.31 -1.97
N LEU A 103 24.54 11.29 -1.10
CA LEU A 103 23.19 11.72 -0.79
C LEU A 103 22.80 12.86 -1.74
N SER A 104 21.85 12.61 -2.64
CA SER A 104 21.43 13.62 -3.62
C SER A 104 19.95 13.50 -3.97
N THR A 105 19.31 14.62 -4.30
CA THR A 105 17.95 14.59 -4.86
C THR A 105 18.02 14.30 -6.36
N ALA A 106 16.95 13.73 -6.94
CA ALA A 106 16.92 13.53 -8.39
C ALA A 106 17.09 14.87 -9.17
N PRO A 107 16.46 15.99 -8.77
CA PRO A 107 16.74 17.30 -9.38
C PRO A 107 18.20 17.75 -9.32
N ASP A 108 18.86 17.60 -8.17
CA ASP A 108 20.25 18.04 -7.99
C ASP A 108 21.23 17.15 -8.75
N ALA A 109 21.04 15.82 -8.65
CA ALA A 109 21.81 14.85 -9.41
C ALA A 109 21.65 15.09 -10.92
N GLN A 110 20.42 15.31 -11.40
CA GLN A 110 20.18 15.64 -12.80
C GLN A 110 20.89 16.94 -13.22
N ARG A 111 20.80 18.02 -12.43
CA ARG A 111 21.52 19.28 -12.70
C ARG A 111 23.03 19.09 -12.81
N GLN A 112 23.60 18.25 -11.94
CA GLN A 112 25.02 17.94 -11.96
C GLN A 112 25.42 17.21 -13.25
N VAL A 113 24.67 16.18 -13.67
CA VAL A 113 24.95 15.47 -14.93
C VAL A 113 24.74 16.38 -16.14
N PHE A 114 23.71 17.22 -16.13
CA PHE A 114 23.48 18.18 -17.22
C PHE A 114 24.65 19.14 -17.37
N THR A 115 25.18 19.67 -16.26
CA THR A 115 26.37 20.53 -16.27
C THR A 115 27.58 19.78 -16.80
N GLU A 116 27.81 18.54 -16.35
CA GLU A 116 28.90 17.68 -16.82
C GLU A 116 28.84 17.44 -18.34
N LEU A 117 27.64 17.24 -18.89
CA LEU A 117 27.41 16.95 -20.30
C LEU A 117 27.25 18.20 -21.17
N GLY A 118 27.38 19.41 -20.62
CA GLY A 118 27.16 20.67 -21.36
C GLY A 118 25.72 20.85 -21.83
N LEU A 119 24.76 20.29 -21.11
CA LEU A 119 23.33 20.38 -21.40
C LEU A 119 22.68 21.56 -20.68
N GLU A 120 22.04 22.43 -21.44
CA GLU A 120 21.22 23.50 -20.88
C GLU A 120 19.76 23.04 -20.76
N MET A 121 19.23 22.96 -19.54
CA MET A 121 17.85 22.47 -19.28
C MET A 121 16.76 23.11 -20.17
N PRO A 122 16.75 24.44 -20.41
CA PRO A 122 15.77 25.05 -21.30
C PRO A 122 15.88 24.61 -22.76
N LYS A 123 17.04 24.10 -23.20
CA LYS A 123 17.31 23.73 -24.61
C LYS A 123 17.09 22.25 -24.91
N VAL A 124 16.63 21.47 -23.93
CA VAL A 124 16.37 20.04 -24.10
C VAL A 124 14.92 19.68 -23.81
N VAL A 125 14.50 18.54 -24.32
CA VAL A 125 13.32 17.83 -23.84
C VAL A 125 13.76 16.84 -22.80
N GLN A 126 13.20 16.96 -21.60
CA GLN A 126 13.42 16.02 -20.52
C GLN A 126 12.26 15.01 -20.53
N PHE A 127 12.51 13.72 -20.37
CA PHE A 127 11.45 12.75 -20.08
C PHE A 127 11.82 11.85 -18.90
N ARG A 128 10.80 11.27 -18.26
CA ARG A 128 10.97 10.40 -17.10
C ARG A 128 10.72 8.95 -17.48
N LEU A 129 11.52 8.06 -16.90
CA LEU A 129 11.30 6.62 -17.01
C LEU A 129 11.85 5.94 -15.75
N ASP A 130 11.01 5.18 -15.07
CA ASP A 130 11.45 4.37 -13.93
C ASP A 130 12.10 3.06 -14.42
N ASP A 131 12.83 2.36 -13.56
CA ASP A 131 13.65 1.18 -13.89
C ASP A 131 12.87 -0.13 -14.03
N ASP A 132 11.55 -0.05 -13.98
CA ASP A 132 10.59 -1.11 -14.18
C ASP A 132 9.49 -0.73 -15.19
N ASP A 133 9.65 0.43 -15.85
CA ASP A 133 8.79 0.93 -16.92
C ASP A 133 9.46 0.74 -18.29
N CYS A 134 8.64 0.71 -19.34
CA CYS A 134 9.04 0.49 -20.72
C CYS A 134 8.29 1.45 -21.65
N LEU A 135 8.99 2.00 -22.65
CA LEU A 135 8.42 2.89 -23.67
C LEU A 135 8.14 2.12 -24.96
N CYS A 136 7.15 2.54 -25.74
CA CYS A 136 6.96 1.99 -27.09
C CYS A 136 8.18 2.30 -27.99
N ARG A 137 8.41 1.46 -29.01
CA ARG A 137 9.62 1.55 -29.85
C ARG A 137 9.73 2.87 -30.64
N GLU A 138 8.64 3.57 -30.89
CA GLU A 138 8.64 4.84 -31.61
C GLU A 138 8.68 6.07 -30.68
N TYR A 139 8.75 5.89 -29.36
CA TYR A 139 8.54 6.96 -28.38
C TYR A 139 9.34 8.25 -28.65
N VAL A 140 10.65 8.15 -28.91
CA VAL A 140 11.50 9.34 -29.13
C VAL A 140 11.09 10.08 -30.41
N GLU A 141 10.78 9.34 -31.47
CA GLU A 141 10.36 9.88 -32.77
C GLU A 141 9.01 10.60 -32.67
N ILE A 142 8.02 9.98 -32.01
CA ILE A 142 6.69 10.58 -31.81
C ILE A 142 6.74 11.79 -30.89
N LEU A 143 7.58 11.75 -29.86
CA LEU A 143 7.75 12.86 -28.93
C LEU A 143 8.32 14.10 -29.65
N ARG A 144 9.32 13.90 -30.52
CA ARG A 144 9.89 14.96 -31.34
C ARG A 144 8.86 15.52 -32.30
N SER A 145 8.13 14.65 -32.98
CA SER A 145 7.10 15.05 -33.95
C SER A 145 6.01 15.89 -33.29
N ALA A 146 5.45 15.41 -32.17
CA ALA A 146 4.40 16.11 -31.43
C ALA A 146 4.85 17.49 -30.90
N LEU A 147 6.10 17.61 -30.45
CA LEU A 147 6.63 18.88 -29.95
C LEU A 147 7.06 19.83 -31.08
N ALA A 148 7.41 19.33 -32.27
CA ALA A 148 7.80 20.15 -33.42
C ALA A 148 6.61 20.95 -33.98
N GLU A 149 5.38 20.44 -33.83
CA GLU A 149 4.16 21.17 -34.20
C GLU A 149 3.89 22.39 -33.30
N ILE A 150 4.55 22.45 -32.14
CA ILE A 150 4.41 23.54 -31.18
C ILE A 150 5.59 24.50 -31.35
N PRO A 151 5.35 25.77 -31.73
CA PRO A 151 6.41 26.76 -31.95
C PRO A 151 7.40 26.80 -30.78
N GLU A 152 8.69 26.95 -31.08
CA GLU A 152 9.69 27.21 -30.04
C GLU A 152 9.43 28.60 -29.45
N THR A 153 9.10 28.63 -28.15
CA THR A 153 8.90 29.84 -27.35
C THR A 153 9.65 29.68 -26.03
N ASP A 154 9.76 30.76 -25.25
CA ASP A 154 10.31 30.72 -23.90
C ASP A 154 9.40 29.98 -22.88
N GLU A 155 8.21 29.54 -23.30
CA GLU A 155 7.26 28.84 -22.43
C GLU A 155 7.48 27.32 -22.47
N PRO A 156 7.56 26.65 -21.29
CA PRO A 156 7.69 25.21 -21.26
C PRO A 156 6.45 24.49 -21.80
N VAL A 157 6.68 23.36 -22.48
CA VAL A 157 5.63 22.53 -23.08
C VAL A 157 5.75 21.10 -22.57
N ALA A 158 4.68 20.56 -22.01
CA ALA A 158 4.60 19.18 -21.55
C ALA A 158 4.09 18.27 -22.67
N ALA A 159 4.57 17.03 -22.70
CA ALA A 159 4.08 15.99 -23.60
C ALA A 159 3.95 14.65 -22.88
N SER A 160 3.01 13.81 -23.29
CA SER A 160 2.86 12.45 -22.76
C SER A 160 2.14 11.58 -23.77
N VAL A 161 2.50 10.30 -23.84
CA VAL A 161 1.61 9.28 -24.42
C VAL A 161 0.38 9.13 -23.53
N ARG A 162 -0.78 8.84 -24.11
CA ARG A 162 -2.04 8.62 -23.37
C ARG A 162 -2.16 7.20 -22.84
N GLY A 163 -1.79 6.20 -23.65
CA GLY A 163 -2.00 4.81 -23.33
C GLY A 163 -0.99 4.31 -22.30
N VAL A 164 -1.46 3.56 -21.32
CA VAL A 164 -0.60 2.78 -20.41
C VAL A 164 -1.08 1.35 -20.42
N LEU A 165 -0.21 0.44 -20.85
CA LEU A 165 -0.37 -0.99 -20.62
C LEU A 165 0.05 -1.26 -19.18
N TYR A 166 -0.92 -1.32 -18.29
CA TYR A 166 -0.69 -1.39 -16.85
C TYR A 166 -0.83 -2.84 -16.38
N SER A 167 0.31 -3.50 -16.16
CA SER A 167 0.34 -4.91 -15.76
C SER A 167 0.38 -5.04 -14.24
N VAL A 168 -0.61 -5.71 -13.67
CA VAL A 168 -0.64 -6.08 -12.26
C VAL A 168 -0.22 -7.54 -12.15
N THR A 169 0.95 -7.77 -11.57
CA THR A 169 1.57 -9.10 -11.52
C THR A 169 1.41 -9.80 -10.16
N ASP A 170 0.79 -9.14 -9.19
CA ASP A 170 0.49 -9.71 -7.86
C ASP A 170 -0.82 -9.18 -7.28
N GLY A 171 -1.50 -10.01 -6.50
CA GLY A 171 -2.71 -9.68 -5.77
C GLY A 171 -4.03 -10.00 -6.50
N PRO A 172 -5.18 -9.68 -5.88
CA PRO A 172 -6.52 -10.13 -6.32
C PRO A 172 -7.02 -9.43 -7.60
N LEU A 173 -6.25 -8.47 -8.12
CA LEU A 173 -6.53 -7.75 -9.38
C LEU A 173 -5.42 -8.01 -10.40
N THR A 174 -4.75 -9.17 -10.30
CA THR A 174 -3.77 -9.61 -11.29
C THR A 174 -4.43 -9.61 -12.67
N GLY A 175 -3.72 -9.07 -13.65
CA GLY A 175 -4.20 -8.87 -15.00
C GLY A 175 -3.60 -7.63 -15.65
N VAL A 176 -3.79 -7.54 -16.96
CA VAL A 176 -3.27 -6.43 -17.77
C VAL A 176 -4.41 -5.48 -18.09
N TYR A 177 -4.21 -4.20 -17.79
CA TYR A 177 -5.20 -3.17 -17.97
C TYR A 177 -4.74 -2.17 -19.02
N HIS A 178 -5.65 -1.76 -19.90
CA HIS A 178 -5.50 -0.51 -20.61
C HIS A 178 -5.89 0.64 -19.68
N TRP A 179 -4.97 1.55 -19.45
CA TRP A 179 -5.20 2.75 -18.68
C TRP A 179 -4.94 4.00 -19.53
N PRO A 180 -5.98 4.74 -19.97
CA PRO A 180 -5.82 5.98 -20.73
C PRO A 180 -5.43 7.14 -19.79
N ALA A 181 -4.16 7.15 -19.38
CA ALA A 181 -3.60 8.05 -18.38
C ALA A 181 -2.73 9.14 -18.99
N GLU A 182 -3.28 10.34 -19.11
CA GLU A 182 -2.50 11.52 -19.50
C GLU A 182 -1.46 11.86 -18.43
N TYR A 183 -0.21 12.05 -18.85
CA TYR A 183 0.93 12.40 -17.98
C TYR A 183 1.17 11.38 -16.88
N PHE A 184 1.01 10.09 -17.19
CA PHE A 184 1.59 9.01 -16.40
C PHE A 184 3.13 9.15 -16.33
N SER A 185 3.77 8.55 -15.32
CA SER A 185 5.21 8.80 -15.07
C SER A 185 6.08 8.34 -16.25
N ALA A 186 5.82 7.14 -16.78
CA ALA A 186 6.54 6.57 -17.91
C ALA A 186 6.32 7.42 -19.17
N GLY A 187 7.38 8.09 -19.62
CA GLY A 187 7.35 8.89 -20.84
C GLY A 187 6.71 10.27 -20.69
N ALA A 188 6.38 10.73 -19.48
CA ALA A 188 6.03 12.13 -19.27
C ALA A 188 7.24 13.02 -19.58
N ALA A 189 7.05 14.00 -20.44
CA ALA A 189 8.09 14.85 -20.99
C ALA A 189 7.82 16.35 -20.79
N LEU A 190 8.89 17.14 -20.80
CA LEU A 190 8.86 18.59 -20.65
C LEU A 190 9.98 19.24 -21.49
N ARG A 191 9.60 20.05 -22.47
CA ARG A 191 10.46 20.91 -23.29
C ARG A 191 10.57 22.29 -22.65
N GLY A 192 11.72 22.95 -22.74
CA GLY A 192 11.83 24.39 -22.47
C GLY A 192 11.94 24.76 -20.98
N ALA A 193 11.86 23.80 -20.06
CA ALA A 193 11.92 24.10 -18.64
C ALA A 193 13.36 24.37 -18.17
N GLY A 194 13.59 25.52 -17.55
CA GLY A 194 14.85 25.82 -16.83
C GLY A 194 15.01 25.08 -15.50
N ARG A 195 14.26 23.99 -15.29
CA ARG A 195 14.14 23.22 -14.06
C ARG A 195 14.09 21.73 -14.37
N SER A 196 14.42 20.91 -13.38
CA SER A 196 14.37 19.45 -13.53
C SER A 196 12.92 18.99 -13.64
N ILE A 197 12.65 18.02 -14.51
CA ILE A 197 11.33 17.39 -14.63
C ILE A 197 10.86 16.71 -13.33
N TYR A 198 11.77 16.36 -12.42
CA TYR A 198 11.45 15.80 -11.09
C TYR A 198 11.03 16.86 -10.06
N GLU A 199 11.17 18.15 -10.36
CA GLU A 199 10.63 19.24 -9.52
C GLU A 199 9.12 19.43 -9.72
N PHE A 200 8.53 18.70 -10.68
CA PHE A 200 7.12 18.72 -10.99
C PHE A 200 6.51 17.32 -10.77
N GLY A 201 5.32 17.27 -10.17
CA GLY A 201 4.53 16.04 -10.18
C GLY A 201 4.07 15.74 -11.61
N HIS A 202 4.24 14.51 -12.09
CA HIS A 202 3.98 14.16 -13.49
C HIS A 202 2.54 14.48 -13.93
N PHE A 203 1.52 14.09 -13.15
CA PHE A 203 0.13 14.49 -13.42
C PHE A 203 -0.14 16.00 -13.38
N ALA A 204 0.75 16.80 -12.77
CA ALA A 204 0.60 18.24 -12.73
C ALA A 204 1.17 18.94 -13.98
N LEU A 205 1.94 18.24 -14.81
CA LEU A 205 2.56 18.82 -16.01
C LEU A 205 1.50 19.36 -16.97
N GLY A 206 0.51 18.54 -17.35
CA GLY A 206 -0.57 18.94 -18.25
C GLY A 206 -1.45 20.08 -17.72
N ARG A 207 -1.44 20.33 -16.41
CA ARG A 207 -2.18 21.44 -15.78
C ARG A 207 -1.34 22.72 -15.63
N ARG A 208 -0.02 22.59 -15.60
CA ARG A 208 0.91 23.70 -15.30
C ARG A 208 1.50 24.33 -16.56
N PHE A 209 1.58 23.56 -17.63
CA PHE A 209 2.23 23.96 -18.86
C PHE A 209 1.28 23.78 -20.04
N LYS A 210 1.56 24.49 -21.13
CA LYS A 210 0.99 24.13 -22.43
C LYS A 210 1.35 22.67 -22.71
N SER A 211 0.41 21.89 -23.21
CA SER A 211 0.56 20.45 -23.16
C SER A 211 -0.01 19.74 -24.39
N VAL A 212 0.61 18.64 -24.78
CA VAL A 212 0.20 17.78 -25.90
C VAL A 212 0.12 16.33 -25.44
N VAL A 213 -0.98 15.69 -25.79
CA VAL A 213 -1.21 14.27 -25.52
C VAL A 213 -1.05 13.53 -26.84
N ILE A 214 -0.17 12.53 -26.84
CA ILE A 214 0.08 11.67 -28.01
C ILE A 214 -0.87 10.49 -27.89
N GLU A 215 -1.81 10.44 -28.84
CA GLU A 215 -2.81 9.39 -28.97
C GLU A 215 -2.21 8.13 -29.64
N ASP A 216 -2.92 7.01 -29.52
CA ASP A 216 -2.60 5.74 -30.19
C ASP A 216 -1.23 5.12 -29.87
N HIS A 217 -0.57 5.55 -28.79
CA HIS A 217 0.70 4.99 -28.33
C HIS A 217 0.66 4.68 -26.84
N MET A 218 1.45 3.68 -26.44
CA MET A 218 1.45 3.18 -25.07
C MET A 218 2.84 3.22 -24.43
N SER A 219 2.84 3.45 -23.11
CA SER A 219 3.92 3.01 -22.22
C SER A 219 3.50 1.74 -21.49
N LEU A 220 4.45 0.90 -21.08
CA LEU A 220 4.23 -0.26 -20.23
C LEU A 220 4.72 0.05 -18.82
N ALA A 221 3.88 -0.23 -17.82
CA ALA A 221 4.22 -0.10 -16.41
C ALA A 221 3.80 -1.34 -15.64
N THR A 222 4.65 -1.81 -14.74
CA THR A 222 4.41 -3.01 -13.93
C THR A 222 4.08 -2.67 -12.49
N ASN A 223 3.15 -3.42 -11.88
CA ASN A 223 2.80 -3.34 -10.47
C ASN A 223 2.88 -4.73 -9.85
N SER A 224 3.94 -4.94 -9.06
CA SER A 224 4.26 -6.22 -8.41
C SER A 224 3.91 -6.26 -6.93
N GLY A 225 3.01 -5.37 -6.47
CA GLY A 225 2.56 -5.32 -5.08
C GLY A 225 3.55 -4.67 -4.09
N VAL A 226 4.78 -4.41 -4.52
CA VAL A 226 5.80 -3.62 -3.78
C VAL A 226 5.90 -2.16 -4.24
N ASN A 227 5.14 -1.79 -5.27
CA ASN A 227 5.06 -0.42 -5.79
C ASN A 227 4.31 0.48 -4.80
N ASP A 228 4.58 1.80 -4.85
CA ASP A 228 3.93 2.79 -3.97
C ASP A 228 2.40 2.90 -4.19
N THR A 229 1.89 2.35 -5.31
CA THR A 229 0.47 2.38 -5.67
C THR A 229 -0.21 1.05 -5.39
N ASN A 230 -1.06 1.02 -4.36
CA ASN A 230 -1.95 -0.12 -4.12
C ASN A 230 -3.15 -0.07 -5.07
N ILE A 231 -3.25 -1.03 -5.99
CA ILE A 231 -4.41 -1.15 -6.86
C ILE A 231 -5.62 -1.69 -6.10
N THR A 232 -6.79 -1.09 -6.33
CA THR A 232 -8.07 -1.48 -5.71
C THR A 232 -9.20 -1.41 -6.75
N PRO A 233 -10.32 -2.13 -6.58
CA PRO A 233 -11.43 -2.07 -7.54
C PRO A 233 -11.98 -0.65 -7.71
N HIS A 234 -11.97 0.13 -6.63
CA HIS A 234 -12.36 1.55 -6.68
C HIS A 234 -11.37 2.37 -7.53
N LEU A 235 -10.06 2.12 -7.39
CA LEU A 235 -9.04 2.81 -8.18
C LEU A 235 -9.17 2.47 -9.66
N VAL A 236 -9.32 1.19 -10.01
CA VAL A 236 -9.54 0.71 -11.40
C VAL A 236 -10.69 1.47 -12.03
N LYS A 237 -11.85 1.46 -11.36
CA LYS A 237 -13.04 2.19 -11.84
C LYS A 237 -12.83 3.69 -11.92
N LYS A 238 -12.24 4.31 -10.89
CA LYS A 238 -12.00 5.77 -10.83
C LYS A 238 -11.04 6.24 -11.92
N ARG A 239 -10.08 5.40 -12.29
CA ARG A 239 -9.03 5.71 -13.27
C ARG A 239 -9.40 5.33 -14.69
N GLY A 240 -10.58 4.72 -14.91
CA GLY A 240 -11.00 4.25 -16.23
C GLY A 240 -10.09 3.15 -16.76
N MET A 241 -9.57 2.30 -15.88
CA MET A 241 -8.76 1.15 -16.27
C MET A 241 -9.68 0.04 -16.77
N GLU A 242 -9.39 -0.46 -17.97
CA GLU A 242 -10.15 -1.51 -18.63
C GLU A 242 -9.29 -2.77 -18.67
N LEU A 243 -9.80 -3.89 -18.15
CA LEU A 243 -9.09 -5.16 -18.21
C LEU A 243 -9.08 -5.64 -19.66
N LEU A 244 -7.90 -5.96 -20.19
CA LEU A 244 -7.75 -6.47 -21.54
C LEU A 244 -8.00 -7.97 -21.59
N SER A 245 -8.57 -8.43 -22.71
CA SER A 245 -8.52 -9.84 -23.11
C SER A 245 -7.10 -10.23 -23.55
N ALA A 246 -6.83 -11.54 -23.63
CA ALA A 246 -5.55 -12.06 -24.12
C ALA A 246 -5.22 -11.54 -25.52
N ASP A 247 -6.19 -11.57 -26.45
CA ASP A 247 -6.02 -11.06 -27.81
C ASP A 247 -5.71 -9.55 -27.84
N GLU A 248 -6.40 -8.74 -27.03
CA GLU A 248 -6.14 -7.29 -26.95
C GLU A 248 -4.76 -6.99 -26.35
N MET A 249 -4.35 -7.75 -25.34
CA MET A 249 -3.01 -7.65 -24.75
C MET A 249 -1.93 -8.03 -25.76
N GLU A 250 -2.07 -9.18 -26.44
CA GLU A 250 -1.12 -9.64 -27.47
C GLU A 250 -1.01 -8.61 -28.60
N ASN A 251 -2.13 -8.08 -29.08
CA ASN A 251 -2.13 -7.02 -30.08
C ASN A 251 -1.41 -5.75 -29.60
N ALA A 252 -1.63 -5.33 -28.35
CA ALA A 252 -0.93 -4.17 -27.78
C ALA A 252 0.58 -4.41 -27.69
N VAL A 253 1.01 -5.61 -27.29
CA VAL A 253 2.41 -6.02 -27.23
C VAL A 253 3.06 -6.03 -28.60
N ILE A 254 2.45 -6.70 -29.59
CA ILE A 254 2.97 -6.75 -30.96
C ILE A 254 3.07 -5.35 -31.59
N THR A 255 2.09 -4.49 -31.29
CA THR A 255 2.03 -3.15 -31.88
C THR A 255 3.08 -2.23 -31.27
N HIS A 256 3.17 -2.16 -29.93
CA HIS A 256 3.95 -1.12 -29.25
C HIS A 256 5.27 -1.62 -28.66
N PHE A 257 5.35 -2.91 -28.31
CA PHE A 257 6.48 -3.52 -27.61
C PHE A 257 7.05 -4.78 -28.31
N PRO A 258 7.18 -4.83 -29.65
CA PRO A 258 7.58 -6.05 -30.38
C PRO A 258 9.04 -6.48 -30.14
N PHE A 259 9.80 -5.71 -29.36
CA PHE A 259 11.18 -5.98 -28.99
C PHE A 259 11.30 -6.73 -27.66
N LEU A 260 10.20 -6.89 -26.90
CA LEU A 260 10.22 -7.65 -25.66
C LEU A 260 10.38 -9.14 -25.98
N THR A 261 11.38 -9.76 -25.38
CA THR A 261 11.58 -11.22 -25.43
C THR A 261 10.57 -11.94 -24.54
N ASP A 262 10.45 -13.25 -24.68
CA ASP A 262 9.58 -14.07 -23.81
C ASP A 262 9.91 -13.87 -22.32
N ASP A 263 11.20 -13.79 -21.97
CA ASP A 263 11.64 -13.47 -20.60
C ASP A 263 11.15 -12.09 -20.12
N ALA A 264 11.14 -11.10 -21.01
CA ALA A 264 10.68 -9.76 -20.70
C ALA A 264 9.16 -9.71 -20.54
N LEU A 265 8.44 -10.40 -21.43
CA LEU A 265 6.99 -10.57 -21.35
C LEU A 265 6.59 -11.30 -20.07
N ALA A 266 7.31 -12.35 -19.69
CA ALA A 266 7.10 -13.09 -18.44
C ALA A 266 7.29 -12.19 -17.21
N VAL A 267 8.39 -11.41 -17.16
CA VAL A 267 8.66 -10.49 -16.05
C VAL A 267 7.64 -9.37 -15.97
N ALA A 268 7.10 -8.93 -17.10
CA ALA A 268 6.04 -7.94 -17.16
C ALA A 268 4.63 -8.53 -16.96
N GLY A 269 4.47 -9.85 -16.84
CA GLY A 269 3.15 -10.50 -16.74
C GLY A 269 2.28 -10.35 -17.99
N LEU A 270 2.89 -10.38 -19.18
CA LEU A 270 2.26 -10.11 -20.49
C LEU A 270 2.12 -11.37 -21.38
N ILE A 271 2.33 -12.56 -20.82
CA ILE A 271 2.05 -13.83 -21.50
C ILE A 271 1.20 -14.70 -20.57
N ASP A 272 0.21 -15.38 -21.13
CA ASP A 272 -0.43 -16.52 -20.47
C ASP A 272 0.64 -17.60 -20.34
N SER A 273 1.17 -17.76 -19.13
CA SER A 273 2.03 -18.91 -18.86
C SER A 273 1.15 -20.16 -18.85
N GLU A 274 1.03 -20.87 -19.98
CA GLU A 274 1.03 -22.32 -19.86
C GLU A 274 2.37 -22.72 -19.23
N PRO A 275 2.37 -23.55 -18.18
CA PRO A 275 3.55 -23.78 -17.37
C PRO A 275 4.61 -24.48 -18.23
N GLU A 276 5.70 -23.76 -18.55
CA GLU A 276 6.91 -24.41 -19.04
C GLU A 276 7.30 -25.51 -18.04
N GLY A 277 7.53 -26.71 -18.59
CA GLY A 277 7.68 -27.96 -17.84
C GLY A 277 8.70 -27.86 -16.71
N PRO A 278 8.59 -28.76 -15.72
CA PRO A 278 8.47 -28.33 -14.34
C PRO A 278 9.37 -27.12 -14.07
N LEU A 279 8.72 -25.97 -13.82
CA LEU A 279 9.27 -24.91 -12.97
C LEU A 279 10.17 -25.60 -11.92
N PRO A 280 11.39 -25.11 -11.61
CA PRO A 280 11.99 -25.53 -10.35
C PRO A 280 10.89 -25.30 -9.34
N GLU A 281 10.34 -26.40 -8.80
CA GLU A 281 9.10 -26.41 -8.02
C GLU A 281 9.15 -25.11 -7.25
N GLU A 282 8.20 -24.19 -7.48
CA GLU A 282 8.17 -23.01 -6.64
C GLU A 282 8.09 -23.65 -5.26
N VAL A 283 9.22 -23.66 -4.55
CA VAL A 283 9.30 -24.26 -3.24
C VAL A 283 8.60 -23.19 -2.46
N ILE A 284 7.26 -23.21 -2.51
CA ILE A 284 6.38 -22.54 -1.59
C ILE A 284 6.92 -23.09 -0.29
N PRO A 285 7.74 -22.31 0.42
CA PRO A 285 8.47 -22.85 1.54
C PRO A 285 7.38 -23.36 2.45
N ALA A 286 7.46 -24.66 2.77
CA ALA A 286 6.38 -25.31 3.49
C ALA A 286 6.02 -24.42 4.69
N PRO A 287 4.73 -24.15 4.93
CA PRO A 287 4.33 -23.21 5.97
C PRO A 287 5.10 -23.45 7.26
N ALA A 288 5.41 -22.39 8.00
CA ALA A 288 6.23 -22.53 9.20
C ALA A 288 5.60 -23.55 10.17
N TRP A 289 4.27 -23.70 10.18
CA TRP A 289 3.60 -24.78 10.90
C TRP A 289 3.95 -26.17 10.42
N TYR A 290 3.99 -26.42 9.11
CA TYR A 290 4.36 -27.73 8.56
C TYR A 290 5.80 -28.06 8.91
N THR A 291 6.71 -27.10 8.70
CA THR A 291 8.12 -27.24 9.09
C THR A 291 8.26 -27.54 10.59
N ASN A 292 7.45 -26.89 11.44
CA ASN A 292 7.48 -27.13 12.87
C ASN A 292 6.97 -28.52 13.27
N LEU A 293 5.89 -28.98 12.64
CA LEU A 293 5.34 -30.31 12.91
C LEU A 293 6.25 -31.43 12.40
N ALA A 294 6.89 -31.24 11.24
CA ALA A 294 7.76 -32.23 10.64
C ALA A 294 9.17 -32.26 11.24
N ASN A 295 9.80 -31.09 11.39
CA ASN A 295 11.26 -30.99 11.44
C ASN A 295 11.83 -30.21 12.65
N SER A 296 11.01 -29.67 13.56
CA SER A 296 11.51 -28.91 14.72
C SER A 296 11.31 -29.63 16.06
N ALA A 297 11.61 -28.97 17.18
CA ALA A 297 11.30 -29.48 18.52
C ALA A 297 9.78 -29.45 18.84
N TYR A 298 8.97 -28.81 17.98
CA TYR A 298 7.55 -28.55 18.19
C TYR A 298 6.65 -29.50 17.37
N ARG A 299 7.00 -30.78 17.32
CA ARG A 299 6.33 -31.81 16.49
C ARG A 299 4.95 -32.24 16.99
N ARG A 300 4.46 -31.64 18.07
CA ARG A 300 3.15 -31.97 18.66
C ARG A 300 2.12 -30.97 18.13
N GLY A 301 1.05 -31.47 17.53
CA GLY A 301 0.03 -30.64 16.91
C GLY A 301 -0.94 -31.47 16.08
N PHE A 302 -1.84 -30.79 15.38
CA PHE A 302 -2.73 -31.41 14.40
C PHE A 302 -3.06 -30.43 13.27
N TYR A 303 -3.47 -30.97 12.14
CA TYR A 303 -4.06 -30.23 11.02
C TYR A 303 -5.34 -30.97 10.62
N ILE A 304 -6.49 -30.31 10.75
CA ILE A 304 -7.80 -30.85 10.39
C ILE A 304 -8.33 -29.96 9.28
N ALA A 305 -8.54 -30.53 8.09
CA ALA A 305 -8.99 -29.78 6.93
C ALA A 305 -10.36 -30.29 6.47
N GLU A 306 -11.23 -29.35 6.18
CA GLU A 306 -12.55 -29.53 5.58
C GLU A 306 -12.68 -28.59 4.37
N ASP A 307 -13.78 -28.68 3.64
CA ASP A 307 -13.99 -27.89 2.41
C ASP A 307 -13.97 -26.37 2.61
N GLU A 308 -14.42 -25.89 3.78
CA GLU A 308 -14.58 -24.45 4.05
C GLU A 308 -13.56 -23.87 5.03
N PHE A 309 -12.83 -24.72 5.75
CA PHE A 309 -11.93 -24.30 6.82
C PHE A 309 -10.82 -25.33 7.09
N ALA A 310 -9.81 -24.91 7.84
CA ALA A 310 -8.90 -25.85 8.49
C ALA A 310 -8.55 -25.39 9.91
N LEU A 311 -8.31 -26.34 10.81
CA LEU A 311 -7.73 -26.10 12.12
C LEU A 311 -6.27 -26.53 12.12
N GLN A 312 -5.39 -25.59 12.39
CA GLN A 312 -3.95 -25.83 12.49
C GLN A 312 -3.51 -25.59 13.93
N PHE A 313 -3.11 -26.65 14.64
CA PHE A 313 -2.56 -26.55 15.99
C PHE A 313 -1.07 -26.89 16.03
N THR A 314 -0.26 -26.01 16.62
CA THR A 314 1.13 -26.30 17.01
C THR A 314 1.28 -26.13 18.51
N GLN A 315 1.65 -27.20 19.21
CA GLN A 315 1.95 -27.17 20.64
C GLN A 315 3.37 -26.67 20.89
N ARG A 316 3.47 -25.67 21.78
CA ARG A 316 4.72 -25.16 22.36
C ARG A 316 4.60 -25.19 23.88
N ALA A 317 4.85 -24.08 24.57
CA ALA A 317 4.57 -23.95 25.98
C ALA A 317 3.06 -24.03 26.28
N THR A 318 2.71 -24.61 27.42
CA THR A 318 1.32 -24.70 27.93
C THR A 318 0.90 -23.47 28.73
N GLU A 319 1.78 -22.47 28.86
CA GLU A 319 1.44 -21.20 29.53
C GLU A 319 0.32 -20.47 28.77
N ARG A 320 0.39 -20.44 27.44
CA ARG A 320 -0.52 -19.66 26.59
C ARG A 320 -0.91 -20.41 25.33
N LEU A 321 -2.21 -20.43 25.04
CA LEU A 321 -2.77 -20.78 23.75
C LEU A 321 -3.27 -19.52 23.05
N TYR A 322 -2.66 -19.19 21.92
CA TYR A 322 -3.13 -18.13 21.03
C TYR A 322 -4.01 -18.76 19.94
N VAL A 323 -5.32 -18.57 20.07
CA VAL A 323 -6.32 -18.95 19.08
C VAL A 323 -6.56 -17.77 18.15
N SER A 324 -6.43 -17.99 16.85
CA SER A 324 -6.47 -16.90 15.91
C SER A 324 -7.27 -17.23 14.66
N PHE A 325 -7.90 -16.21 14.08
CA PHE A 325 -8.85 -16.37 13.00
C PHE A 325 -8.43 -15.53 11.80
N ASP A 326 -8.40 -16.16 10.65
CA ASP A 326 -8.21 -15.51 9.36
C ASP A 326 -9.20 -14.36 9.11
N ASN A 327 -8.73 -13.35 8.39
CA ASN A 327 -9.59 -12.26 7.94
C ASN A 327 -10.09 -12.53 6.50
N LEU A 328 -10.88 -11.61 5.94
CA LEU A 328 -11.41 -11.75 4.58
C LEU A 328 -10.34 -11.85 3.49
N SER A 329 -9.16 -11.24 3.69
CA SER A 329 -8.06 -11.35 2.74
C SER A 329 -7.49 -12.78 2.74
N ASP A 330 -7.30 -13.36 3.93
CA ASP A 330 -6.78 -14.72 4.09
C ASP A 330 -7.78 -15.77 3.58
N ALA A 331 -9.08 -15.52 3.78
CA ALA A 331 -10.15 -16.36 3.22
C ALA A 331 -10.30 -16.28 1.70
N ARG A 332 -9.66 -15.30 1.06
CA ARG A 332 -9.58 -15.14 -0.39
C ARG A 332 -8.21 -15.52 -0.94
N ALA A 333 -7.31 -16.07 -0.12
CA ALA A 333 -6.01 -16.50 -0.57
C ALA A 333 -6.14 -17.55 -1.67
N SER A 334 -5.28 -17.46 -2.69
CA SER A 334 -5.24 -18.41 -3.81
C SER A 334 -4.78 -19.81 -3.40
N THR A 335 -4.11 -19.94 -2.25
CA THR A 335 -3.63 -21.21 -1.70
C THR A 335 -4.11 -21.41 -0.25
N THR A 336 -4.45 -22.66 0.06
CA THR A 336 -4.78 -23.12 1.41
C THR A 336 -3.53 -23.56 2.18
N MET A 337 -2.41 -23.82 1.49
CA MET A 337 -1.12 -24.20 2.08
C MET A 337 -0.33 -22.96 2.52
N ARG A 338 -0.78 -22.36 3.61
CA ARG A 338 -0.18 -21.15 4.21
C ARG A 338 -0.17 -21.21 5.72
N ASP A 339 0.54 -20.28 6.34
CA ASP A 339 0.42 -20.06 7.78
C ASP A 339 -0.95 -19.41 8.12
N PRO A 340 -1.63 -19.85 9.18
CA PRO A 340 -2.82 -19.16 9.68
C PRO A 340 -2.47 -17.77 10.20
N TRP A 341 -3.44 -16.84 10.15
CA TRP A 341 -3.25 -15.48 10.67
C TRP A 341 -2.72 -15.51 12.10
N GLY A 342 -1.62 -14.81 12.40
CA GLY A 342 -1.05 -14.76 13.76
C GLY A 342 -0.07 -15.88 14.12
N TYR A 343 0.19 -16.86 13.24
CA TYR A 343 1.13 -17.96 13.51
C TYR A 343 2.53 -17.46 13.92
N ALA A 344 3.13 -16.61 13.09
CA ALA A 344 4.47 -16.06 13.34
C ALA A 344 4.54 -15.22 14.62
N PHE A 345 3.43 -14.57 15.00
CA PHE A 345 3.37 -13.78 16.24
C PHE A 345 3.46 -14.68 17.49
N ALA A 346 2.70 -15.79 17.49
CA ALA A 346 2.75 -16.79 18.56
C ALA A 346 4.08 -17.55 18.57
N GLN A 347 4.61 -17.92 17.40
CA GLN A 347 5.90 -18.60 17.26
C GLN A 347 7.05 -17.79 17.88
N LYS A 348 7.13 -16.49 17.61
CA LYS A 348 8.18 -15.61 18.16
C LYS A 348 8.15 -15.48 19.69
N ARG A 349 7.07 -15.92 20.34
CA ARG A 349 6.86 -15.83 21.79
C ARG A 349 6.80 -17.19 22.49
N ASP A 350 7.08 -18.26 21.75
CA ASP A 350 6.97 -19.64 22.22
C ASP A 350 5.57 -20.02 22.75
N TRP A 351 4.52 -19.39 22.21
CA TRP A 351 3.13 -19.72 22.59
C TRP A 351 2.59 -20.87 21.74
N SER A 352 1.78 -21.73 22.36
CA SER A 352 0.99 -22.70 21.60
C SER A 352 -0.02 -21.94 20.74
N HIS A 353 -0.27 -22.44 19.54
CA HIS A 353 -1.07 -21.72 18.54
C HIS A 353 -2.13 -22.63 17.93
N LEU A 354 -3.38 -22.18 17.92
CA LEU A 354 -4.48 -22.78 17.16
C LEU A 354 -4.97 -21.75 16.13
N GLY A 355 -4.58 -21.93 14.88
CA GLY A 355 -5.11 -21.17 13.75
C GLY A 355 -6.40 -21.79 13.23
N VAL A 356 -7.45 -20.98 13.17
CA VAL A 356 -8.70 -21.31 12.49
C VAL A 356 -8.66 -20.63 11.12
N MET A 357 -8.35 -21.43 10.12
CA MET A 357 -8.21 -21.00 8.74
C MET A 357 -9.58 -20.97 8.06
N ALA A 358 -9.86 -19.92 7.30
CA ALA A 358 -11.05 -19.84 6.48
C ALA A 358 -10.69 -19.98 5.00
N PHE A 359 -11.49 -20.73 4.24
CA PHE A 359 -11.37 -20.87 2.78
C PHE A 359 -12.53 -20.21 2.04
N ARG A 360 -13.50 -19.63 2.77
CA ARG A 360 -14.63 -18.89 2.23
C ARG A 360 -14.97 -17.67 3.09
N GLU A 361 -15.61 -16.69 2.47
CA GLU A 361 -16.16 -15.50 3.13
C GLU A 361 -17.52 -15.79 3.78
N ASN A 362 -17.63 -16.90 4.52
CA ASN A 362 -18.88 -17.36 5.16
C ASN A 362 -19.01 -16.86 6.61
N TRP A 363 -18.07 -16.04 7.11
CA TRP A 363 -18.03 -15.61 8.52
C TRP A 363 -17.98 -16.79 9.48
N TYR A 364 -17.26 -17.87 9.14
CA TYR A 364 -17.13 -19.06 9.99
C TYR A 364 -18.48 -19.73 10.31
N ARG A 365 -19.50 -19.48 9.47
CA ARG A 365 -20.83 -20.09 9.60
C ARG A 365 -20.83 -21.45 8.91
N SER A 366 -20.23 -22.45 9.57
CA SER A 366 -20.19 -23.86 9.15
C SER A 366 -20.50 -24.74 10.36
N GLU A 367 -21.44 -25.66 10.19
CA GLU A 367 -21.82 -26.61 11.24
C GLU A 367 -20.67 -27.58 11.56
N GLU A 368 -19.90 -27.98 10.55
CA GLU A 368 -18.70 -28.82 10.69
C GLU A 368 -17.64 -28.12 11.53
N LEU A 369 -17.40 -26.83 11.28
CA LEU A 369 -16.48 -26.03 12.10
C LEU A 369 -16.95 -25.94 13.56
N PHE A 370 -18.23 -25.66 13.77
CA PHE A 370 -18.80 -25.59 15.12
C PHE A 370 -18.62 -26.91 15.85
N ASN A 371 -18.97 -28.03 15.20
CA ASN A 371 -18.85 -29.37 15.77
C ASN A 371 -17.40 -29.69 16.12
N GLU A 372 -16.44 -29.32 15.27
CA GLU A 372 -15.03 -29.60 15.52
C GLU A 372 -14.46 -28.76 16.67
N LEU A 373 -14.79 -27.47 16.74
CA LEU A 373 -14.38 -26.60 17.85
C LEU A 373 -15.02 -27.02 19.19
N GLU A 374 -16.30 -27.42 19.17
CA GLU A 374 -16.98 -27.99 20.34
C GLU A 374 -16.39 -29.34 20.74
N ARG A 375 -15.99 -30.18 19.79
CA ARG A 375 -15.29 -31.45 20.05
C ARG A 375 -13.95 -31.21 20.73
N LEU A 376 -13.22 -30.16 20.36
CA LEU A 376 -11.99 -29.77 21.05
C LEU A 376 -12.30 -29.32 22.49
N ALA A 377 -13.30 -28.47 22.69
CA ALA A 377 -13.71 -28.02 24.02
C ALA A 377 -14.15 -29.19 24.92
N ALA A 378 -14.98 -30.10 24.41
CA ALA A 378 -15.48 -31.28 25.13
C ALA A 378 -14.37 -32.29 25.50
N LYS A 379 -13.21 -32.23 24.84
CA LYS A 379 -12.01 -33.02 25.16
C LYS A 379 -11.00 -32.25 25.99
N ASP A 380 -11.43 -31.24 26.72
CA ASP A 380 -10.59 -30.43 27.60
C ASP A 380 -9.38 -29.79 26.89
N PHE A 381 -9.49 -29.54 25.57
CA PHE A 381 -8.35 -29.02 24.81
C PHE A 381 -7.91 -27.65 25.33
N PHE A 382 -8.87 -26.74 25.54
CA PHE A 382 -8.59 -25.36 25.97
C PHE A 382 -8.16 -25.28 27.44
N SER A 383 -8.70 -26.13 28.31
CA SER A 383 -8.40 -26.13 29.76
C SER A 383 -6.99 -26.60 30.10
N ARG A 384 -6.27 -27.19 29.14
CA ARG A 384 -4.85 -27.57 29.27
C ARG A 384 -3.89 -26.39 29.32
N PHE A 385 -4.34 -25.18 28.98
CA PHE A 385 -3.52 -23.98 28.95
C PHE A 385 -3.88 -23.04 30.09
N LYS A 386 -2.88 -22.40 30.71
CA LYS A 386 -3.14 -21.45 31.80
C LYS A 386 -3.90 -20.21 31.34
N GLN A 387 -3.69 -19.81 30.07
CA GLN A 387 -4.38 -18.69 29.46
C GLN A 387 -4.70 -19.00 28.00
N VAL A 388 -5.97 -18.79 27.62
CA VAL A 388 -6.44 -18.88 26.23
C VAL A 388 -6.75 -17.48 25.71
N ILE A 389 -6.25 -17.16 24.52
CA ILE A 389 -6.41 -15.86 23.88
C ILE A 389 -7.07 -16.05 22.53
N PHE A 390 -8.23 -15.45 22.29
CA PHE A 390 -8.87 -15.40 20.98
C PHE A 390 -8.55 -14.07 20.31
N SER A 391 -8.08 -14.09 19.06
CA SER A 391 -7.74 -12.86 18.35
C SER A 391 -8.02 -12.91 16.85
N GLY A 392 -8.44 -11.77 16.31
CA GLY A 392 -8.66 -11.63 14.88
C GLY A 392 -9.07 -10.23 14.49
N THR A 393 -9.23 -10.01 13.19
CA THR A 393 -9.67 -8.73 12.64
C THR A 393 -10.84 -8.89 11.68
N SER A 394 -11.78 -7.95 11.70
CA SER A 394 -12.97 -7.95 10.84
C SER A 394 -13.76 -9.26 11.00
N MET A 395 -13.88 -10.06 9.94
CA MET A 395 -14.45 -11.42 9.98
C MET A 395 -13.80 -12.32 11.04
N GLY A 396 -12.46 -12.31 11.15
CA GLY A 396 -11.76 -13.05 12.21
C GLY A 396 -11.95 -12.43 13.59
N GLY A 397 -12.24 -11.12 13.66
CA GLY A 397 -12.60 -10.44 14.90
C GLY A 397 -13.98 -10.87 15.40
N TYR A 398 -14.95 -11.04 14.51
CA TYR A 398 -16.24 -11.67 14.82
C TYR A 398 -16.01 -13.08 15.40
N ALA A 399 -15.24 -13.92 14.72
CA ALA A 399 -14.99 -15.29 15.15
C ALA A 399 -14.26 -15.36 16.50
N ALA A 400 -13.27 -14.51 16.72
CA ALA A 400 -12.58 -14.39 18.00
C ALA A 400 -13.53 -14.07 19.15
N CYS A 401 -14.51 -13.20 18.92
CA CYS A 401 -15.53 -12.88 19.91
C CYS A 401 -16.55 -14.03 20.06
N ALA A 402 -17.08 -14.55 18.96
CA ALA A 402 -18.15 -15.53 18.94
C ALA A 402 -17.73 -16.90 19.52
N PHE A 403 -16.51 -17.36 19.21
CA PHE A 403 -16.03 -18.66 19.69
C PHE A 403 -15.33 -18.59 21.06
N SER A 404 -15.23 -17.41 21.67
CA SER A 404 -14.57 -17.25 22.98
C SER A 404 -15.27 -18.01 24.10
N SER A 405 -16.59 -18.27 23.96
CA SER A 405 -17.39 -19.04 24.92
C SER A 405 -16.99 -20.51 25.02
N LEU A 406 -16.27 -21.05 24.04
CA LEU A 406 -15.69 -22.40 24.07
C LEU A 406 -14.54 -22.55 25.09
N ALA A 407 -13.94 -21.44 25.52
CA ALA A 407 -12.98 -21.41 26.62
C ALA A 407 -13.33 -20.27 27.59
N PRO A 408 -14.28 -20.51 28.52
CA PRO A 408 -14.63 -19.56 29.56
C PRO A 408 -13.39 -19.08 30.32
N GLY A 409 -13.34 -17.79 30.65
CA GLY A 409 -12.17 -17.16 31.27
C GLY A 409 -11.07 -16.73 30.28
N SER A 410 -11.30 -16.85 28.97
CA SER A 410 -10.34 -16.41 27.94
C SER A 410 -10.16 -14.89 27.86
N THR A 411 -9.08 -14.45 27.23
CA THR A 411 -8.87 -13.06 26.80
C THR A 411 -9.22 -12.93 25.32
N VAL A 412 -10.02 -11.94 24.95
CA VAL A 412 -10.39 -11.68 23.55
C VAL A 412 -9.75 -10.37 23.08
N ILE A 413 -9.11 -10.38 21.91
CA ILE A 413 -8.45 -9.23 21.29
C ILE A 413 -8.95 -9.10 19.85
N ALA A 414 -9.94 -8.24 19.62
CA ALA A 414 -10.63 -8.13 18.33
C ALA A 414 -10.47 -6.73 17.71
N PHE A 415 -10.10 -6.71 16.43
CA PHE A 415 -9.83 -5.48 15.67
C PHE A 415 -10.89 -5.24 14.59
N SER A 416 -11.62 -4.14 14.71
CA SER A 416 -12.79 -3.79 13.89
C SER A 416 -13.77 -4.96 13.70
N PRO A 417 -14.17 -5.67 14.77
CA PRO A 417 -15.06 -6.83 14.66
C PRO A 417 -16.49 -6.45 14.29
N GLN A 418 -17.16 -7.34 13.55
CA GLN A 418 -18.62 -7.37 13.54
C GLN A 418 -19.12 -8.17 14.75
N SER A 419 -20.24 -7.74 15.35
CA SER A 419 -20.91 -8.50 16.41
C SER A 419 -21.78 -9.63 15.84
N SER A 420 -22.38 -9.40 14.67
CA SER A 420 -23.24 -10.34 13.93
C SER A 420 -23.41 -9.80 12.51
N LEU A 421 -23.87 -10.61 11.54
CA LEU A 421 -24.44 -10.12 10.28
C LEU A 421 -25.92 -10.48 10.10
N ALA A 422 -26.57 -11.02 11.14
CA ALA A 422 -27.99 -11.36 11.11
C ALA A 422 -28.84 -10.10 10.86
N LYS A 423 -29.70 -10.11 9.83
CA LYS A 423 -30.45 -8.90 9.43
C LYS A 423 -31.37 -8.35 10.53
N ALA A 424 -31.93 -9.24 11.36
CA ALA A 424 -32.78 -8.86 12.48
C ALA A 424 -32.00 -8.20 13.64
N VAL A 425 -30.71 -8.52 13.75
CA VAL A 425 -29.84 -8.09 14.85
C VAL A 425 -29.09 -6.81 14.48
N VAL A 426 -28.61 -6.72 13.24
CA VAL A 426 -27.82 -5.60 12.71
C VAL A 426 -28.36 -5.09 11.35
N PRO A 427 -29.61 -4.60 11.26
CA PRO A 427 -30.19 -4.15 9.99
C PRO A 427 -29.38 -3.05 9.27
N TRP A 428 -28.58 -2.27 10.00
CA TRP A 428 -27.71 -1.21 9.48
C TRP A 428 -26.42 -1.71 8.80
N GLU A 429 -25.97 -2.94 9.05
CA GLU A 429 -24.73 -3.46 8.47
C GLU A 429 -24.95 -3.95 7.03
N LYS A 430 -24.47 -3.20 6.04
CA LYS A 430 -24.69 -3.46 4.60
C LYS A 430 -23.43 -3.84 3.83
N ARG A 431 -22.24 -3.83 4.46
CA ARG A 431 -20.93 -3.96 3.80
C ARG A 431 -20.63 -5.38 3.32
N TYR A 432 -21.21 -6.39 3.96
CA TYR A 432 -20.82 -7.80 3.79
C TYR A 432 -21.93 -8.67 3.23
N SER A 433 -22.29 -8.44 1.96
CA SER A 433 -23.43 -9.13 1.32
C SER A 433 -23.29 -10.66 1.30
N LYS A 434 -22.08 -11.19 1.05
CA LYS A 434 -21.81 -12.64 1.07
C LYS A 434 -22.00 -13.23 2.48
N GLY A 435 -21.38 -12.64 3.50
CA GLY A 435 -21.54 -13.06 4.88
C GLY A 435 -22.99 -12.99 5.38
N ARG A 436 -23.76 -11.99 4.93
CA ARG A 436 -25.19 -11.86 5.24
C ARG A 436 -26.07 -12.96 4.62
N LYS A 437 -25.57 -13.74 3.65
CA LYS A 437 -26.28 -14.89 3.07
C LYS A 437 -26.09 -16.18 3.86
N ALA A 438 -25.09 -16.23 4.74
CA ALA A 438 -24.88 -17.39 5.60
C ALA A 438 -26.05 -17.56 6.59
N ASP A 439 -26.18 -18.75 7.19
CA ASP A 439 -27.17 -18.99 8.23
C ASP A 439 -26.73 -18.34 9.54
N TRP A 440 -27.51 -17.35 9.98
CA TRP A 440 -27.31 -16.62 11.24
C TRP A 440 -28.31 -17.03 12.32
N SER A 441 -28.99 -18.16 12.14
CA SER A 441 -29.74 -18.81 13.21
C SER A 441 -28.83 -19.67 14.09
N GLY A 442 -29.25 -19.92 15.34
CA GLY A 442 -28.59 -20.86 16.23
C GLY A 442 -27.22 -20.42 16.75
N ARG A 443 -26.27 -21.37 16.79
CA ARG A 443 -25.01 -21.27 17.54
C ARG A 443 -24.15 -20.09 17.05
N TYR A 444 -23.50 -19.40 17.98
CA TYR A 444 -22.51 -18.35 17.71
C TYR A 444 -23.00 -17.19 16.83
N SER A 445 -24.31 -17.01 16.65
CA SER A 445 -24.87 -16.02 15.71
C SER A 445 -24.66 -14.57 16.16
N ASP A 446 -24.46 -14.34 17.45
CA ASP A 446 -24.25 -13.02 18.04
C ASP A 446 -23.10 -13.04 19.03
N ALA A 447 -21.96 -12.49 18.60
CA ALA A 447 -20.76 -12.41 19.40
C ALA A 447 -20.96 -11.58 20.68
N ALA A 448 -21.90 -10.63 20.68
CA ALA A 448 -22.21 -9.87 21.90
C ALA A 448 -22.77 -10.78 23.01
N THR A 449 -23.50 -11.83 22.65
CA THR A 449 -23.95 -12.86 23.59
C THR A 449 -22.78 -13.69 24.06
N GLU A 450 -21.91 -14.17 23.17
CA GLU A 450 -20.84 -15.13 23.52
C GLU A 450 -19.75 -14.54 24.45
N LEU A 451 -19.46 -13.24 24.32
CA LEU A 451 -18.39 -12.57 25.06
C LEU A 451 -18.56 -12.55 26.59
N HIS A 452 -19.75 -12.83 27.13
CA HIS A 452 -20.00 -12.77 28.58
C HIS A 452 -19.17 -13.79 29.39
N LEU A 453 -18.74 -14.89 28.77
CA LEU A 453 -17.90 -15.92 29.41
C LEU A 453 -16.41 -15.59 29.38
N ALA A 454 -15.97 -14.60 28.59
CA ALA A 454 -14.58 -14.18 28.55
C ALA A 454 -14.19 -13.43 29.84
N GLN A 455 -12.94 -13.59 30.30
CA GLN A 455 -12.42 -12.82 31.44
C GLN A 455 -12.21 -11.34 31.06
N LYS A 456 -11.65 -11.09 29.87
CA LYS A 456 -11.32 -9.75 29.41
C LYS A 456 -11.45 -9.63 27.91
N VAL A 457 -12.09 -8.57 27.44
CA VAL A 457 -12.33 -8.31 26.01
C VAL A 457 -11.76 -6.96 25.62
N TRP A 458 -10.92 -6.92 24.59
CA TRP A 458 -10.36 -5.71 24.01
C TRP A 458 -10.90 -5.53 22.59
N ILE A 459 -11.74 -4.51 22.40
CA ILE A 459 -12.31 -4.19 21.08
C ILE A 459 -11.66 -2.91 20.56
N PHE A 460 -10.90 -3.02 19.48
CA PHE A 460 -10.30 -1.87 18.79
C PHE A 460 -11.18 -1.48 17.61
N TYR A 461 -11.57 -0.22 17.52
CA TYR A 461 -12.49 0.23 16.47
C TYR A 461 -12.32 1.71 16.16
N ASP A 462 -12.60 2.12 14.92
CA ASP A 462 -12.65 3.54 14.57
C ASP A 462 -14.05 4.10 14.88
N PRO A 463 -14.20 5.00 15.87
CA PRO A 463 -15.51 5.57 16.19
C PRO A 463 -16.07 6.48 15.08
N LEU A 464 -15.26 6.85 14.08
CA LEU A 464 -15.70 7.65 12.93
C LEU A 464 -16.33 6.78 11.82
N MET A 465 -16.19 5.46 11.90
CA MET A 465 -16.92 4.52 11.05
C MET A 465 -18.19 4.09 11.78
N ALA A 466 -19.35 4.54 11.29
CA ALA A 466 -20.62 4.36 11.98
C ALA A 466 -20.94 2.88 12.25
N GLU A 467 -20.70 2.01 11.27
CA GLU A 467 -20.95 0.57 11.37
C GLU A 467 -20.02 -0.09 12.40
N ASP A 468 -18.72 0.23 12.39
CA ASP A 468 -17.76 -0.30 13.36
C ASP A 468 -18.08 0.17 14.78
N ARG A 469 -18.48 1.45 14.94
CA ARG A 469 -18.93 2.00 16.22
C ARG A 469 -20.16 1.24 16.74
N LEU A 470 -21.18 1.04 15.91
CA LEU A 470 -22.40 0.33 16.32
C LEU A 470 -22.12 -1.13 16.69
N HIS A 471 -21.21 -1.82 16.01
CA HIS A 471 -20.79 -3.16 16.42
C HIS A 471 -20.03 -3.14 17.75
N ALA A 472 -19.08 -2.22 17.94
CA ALA A 472 -18.34 -2.09 19.19
C ALA A 472 -19.27 -1.78 20.39
N GLU A 473 -20.27 -0.90 20.18
CA GLU A 473 -21.28 -0.57 21.19
C GLU A 473 -22.15 -1.77 21.57
N ARG A 474 -22.52 -2.63 20.61
CA ARG A 474 -23.23 -3.89 20.91
C ARG A 474 -22.41 -4.84 21.78
N MET A 475 -21.08 -4.83 21.65
CA MET A 475 -20.17 -5.70 22.41
C MET A 475 -19.68 -5.07 23.72
N ALA A 476 -20.21 -3.90 24.10
CA ALA A 476 -19.91 -3.28 25.38
C ALA A 476 -20.45 -4.14 26.54
N GLY A 477 -19.69 -4.21 27.63
CA GLY A 477 -20.04 -5.03 28.80
C GLY A 477 -19.03 -4.83 29.93
N PRO A 478 -19.28 -5.41 31.12
CA PRO A 478 -18.44 -5.21 32.30
C PRO A 478 -17.00 -5.74 32.13
N ASN A 479 -16.80 -6.75 31.27
CA ASN A 479 -15.50 -7.32 30.94
C ASN A 479 -14.86 -6.70 29.67
N THR A 480 -15.54 -5.79 28.98
CA THR A 480 -15.10 -5.23 27.69
C THR A 480 -14.48 -3.83 27.84
N VAL A 481 -13.34 -3.63 27.19
CA VAL A 481 -12.71 -2.31 27.00
C VAL A 481 -12.77 -1.93 25.52
N LEU A 482 -13.41 -0.80 25.24
CA LEU A 482 -13.56 -0.25 23.89
C LEU A 482 -12.44 0.77 23.61
N LEU A 483 -11.46 0.40 22.78
CA LEU A 483 -10.31 1.22 22.43
C LEU A 483 -10.49 1.91 21.07
N LYS A 484 -10.50 3.25 21.08
CA LYS A 484 -10.83 4.06 19.91
C LYS A 484 -9.61 4.27 19.01
N THR A 485 -9.59 3.63 17.84
CA THR A 485 -8.60 3.85 16.77
C THR A 485 -9.10 4.90 15.77
N ARG A 486 -9.25 6.15 16.23
CA ARG A 486 -9.74 7.25 15.38
C ARG A 486 -8.92 7.37 14.09
N ARG A 487 -9.60 7.45 12.94
CA ARG A 487 -9.04 7.59 11.58
C ARG A 487 -8.28 6.37 11.05
N ALA A 488 -8.39 5.22 11.70
CA ALA A 488 -7.89 3.97 11.16
C ALA A 488 -8.81 3.40 10.07
N GLY A 489 -10.06 3.87 9.99
CA GLY A 489 -11.13 3.22 9.24
C GLY A 489 -11.38 1.80 9.76
N HIS A 490 -11.86 0.93 8.88
CA HIS A 490 -12.11 -0.48 9.22
C HIS A 490 -10.83 -1.33 9.46
N PHE A 491 -9.63 -0.74 9.30
CA PHE A 491 -8.37 -1.47 9.25
C PHE A 491 -7.52 -1.28 10.52
N SER A 492 -8.14 -1.32 11.70
CA SER A 492 -7.48 -1.01 12.98
C SER A 492 -6.20 -1.82 13.26
N ALA A 493 -6.20 -3.13 13.00
CA ALA A 493 -5.01 -3.98 13.12
C ALA A 493 -3.89 -3.59 12.15
N GLN A 494 -4.23 -3.41 10.86
CA GLN A 494 -3.28 -3.02 9.82
C GLN A 494 -2.67 -1.63 10.12
N PHE A 495 -3.50 -0.71 10.60
CA PHE A 495 -3.08 0.64 10.97
C PHE A 495 -2.06 0.61 12.12
N LEU A 496 -2.34 -0.15 13.19
CA LEU A 496 -1.39 -0.38 14.27
C LEU A 496 -0.10 -1.08 13.80
N ARG A 497 -0.20 -2.00 12.83
CA ARG A 497 0.96 -2.68 12.24
C ARG A 497 1.85 -1.69 11.48
N GLN A 498 1.26 -0.81 10.68
CA GLN A 498 1.97 0.21 9.91
C GLN A 498 2.66 1.24 10.82
N MET A 499 2.12 1.47 12.01
CA MET A 499 2.78 2.29 13.04
C MET A 499 3.84 1.54 13.85
N GLY A 500 4.04 0.23 13.62
CA GLY A 500 4.98 -0.59 14.40
C GLY A 500 4.48 -1.02 15.78
N GLU A 501 3.24 -0.68 16.15
CA GLU A 501 2.73 -0.82 17.53
C GLU A 501 1.87 -2.07 17.77
N LEU A 502 1.39 -2.74 16.71
CA LEU A 502 0.47 -3.88 16.84
C LEU A 502 1.00 -4.98 17.78
N SER A 503 2.26 -5.38 17.60
CA SER A 503 2.84 -6.47 18.39
C SER A 503 2.96 -6.10 19.87
N SER A 504 3.31 -4.86 20.18
CA SER A 504 3.43 -4.34 21.54
C SER A 504 2.05 -4.28 22.22
N VAL A 505 1.05 -3.76 21.52
CA VAL A 505 -0.34 -3.66 22.01
C VAL A 505 -0.91 -5.05 22.30
N VAL A 506 -0.80 -5.99 21.37
CA VAL A 506 -1.31 -7.37 21.57
C VAL A 506 -0.60 -8.04 22.75
N THR A 507 0.73 -7.94 22.86
CA THR A 507 1.46 -8.49 24.01
C THR A 507 0.92 -7.94 25.34
N LYS A 508 0.73 -6.62 25.45
CA LYS A 508 0.23 -5.98 26.68
C LYS A 508 -1.21 -6.38 27.01
N CYS A 509 -2.06 -6.60 25.99
CA CYS A 509 -3.40 -7.16 26.20
C CYS A 509 -3.32 -8.56 26.82
N VAL A 510 -2.45 -9.43 26.28
CA VAL A 510 -2.27 -10.82 26.77
C VAL A 510 -1.69 -10.84 28.19
N GLU A 511 -0.75 -9.95 28.49
CA GLU A 511 -0.14 -9.84 29.83
C GLU A 511 -1.05 -9.17 30.86
N GLY A 512 -2.20 -8.62 30.44
CA GLY A 512 -3.07 -7.83 31.31
C GLY A 512 -2.47 -6.50 31.74
N SER A 513 -1.37 -6.06 31.11
CA SER A 513 -0.65 -4.85 31.49
C SER A 513 -1.14 -3.61 30.73
N LEU A 514 -1.93 -3.77 29.66
CA LEU A 514 -2.48 -2.65 28.88
C LEU A 514 -3.53 -1.88 29.68
N SER A 515 -3.39 -0.56 29.77
CA SER A 515 -4.45 0.36 30.18
C SER A 515 -4.89 1.28 29.04
N GLU A 516 -6.09 1.87 29.14
CA GLU A 516 -6.57 2.87 28.17
C GLU A 516 -5.59 4.03 28.02
N GLY A 517 -5.05 4.53 29.15
CA GLY A 517 -4.08 5.62 29.15
C GLY A 517 -2.80 5.28 28.38
N GLN A 518 -2.26 4.07 28.59
CA GLN A 518 -1.09 3.59 27.85
C GLN A 518 -1.38 3.40 26.37
N PHE A 519 -2.55 2.84 26.03
CA PHE A 519 -2.97 2.68 24.65
C PHE A 519 -3.06 4.04 23.96
N TYR A 520 -3.76 5.01 24.54
CA TYR A 520 -3.90 6.33 23.92
C TYR A 520 -2.59 7.13 23.92
N SER A 521 -1.67 6.89 24.85
CA SER A 521 -0.32 7.43 24.76
C SER A 521 0.42 6.92 23.53
N THR A 522 0.35 5.61 23.31
CA THR A 522 0.93 4.95 22.13
C THR A 522 0.24 5.42 20.84
N TYR A 523 -1.09 5.43 20.82
CA TYR A 523 -1.89 5.78 19.64
C TYR A 523 -1.75 7.25 19.22
N ARG A 524 -1.31 8.16 20.11
CA ARG A 524 -1.04 9.56 19.72
C ARG A 524 0.06 9.68 18.67
N GLN A 525 0.97 8.72 18.57
CA GLN A 525 1.98 8.65 17.50
C GLN A 525 1.33 8.57 16.11
N ALA A 526 0.08 8.08 16.01
CA ALA A 526 -0.70 8.10 14.77
C ALA A 526 -0.80 9.50 14.16
N ARG A 527 -0.73 10.57 14.96
CA ARG A 527 -0.82 11.95 14.48
C ARG A 527 0.32 12.33 13.55
N GLU A 528 1.44 11.62 13.55
CA GLU A 528 2.56 11.84 12.63
C GLU A 528 2.46 10.98 11.37
N TYR A 529 1.63 9.93 11.43
CA TYR A 529 1.44 9.00 10.33
C TYR A 529 0.62 9.63 9.21
N ARG A 530 1.10 9.49 7.97
CA ARG A 530 0.53 10.16 6.79
C ARG A 530 -0.96 9.89 6.61
N ARG A 531 -1.37 8.62 6.70
CA ARG A 531 -2.77 8.21 6.50
C ARG A 531 -3.71 8.85 7.54
N TYR A 532 -3.25 9.04 8.78
CA TYR A 532 -4.03 9.75 9.81
C TYR A 532 -4.21 11.22 9.43
N LEU A 533 -3.11 11.87 9.03
CA LEU A 533 -3.10 13.29 8.69
C LEU A 533 -3.95 13.58 7.46
N GLU A 534 -3.92 12.73 6.44
CA GLU A 534 -4.80 12.81 5.27
C GLU A 534 -6.27 12.82 5.68
N GLN A 535 -6.67 11.86 6.52
CA GLN A 535 -8.05 11.79 7.04
C GLN A 535 -8.40 12.97 7.95
N MET A 536 -7.43 13.52 8.68
CA MET A 536 -7.62 14.71 9.50
C MET A 536 -7.80 15.98 8.67
N VAL A 537 -7.03 16.14 7.59
CA VAL A 537 -7.17 17.24 6.63
C VAL A 537 -8.56 17.20 5.99
N LEU A 538 -8.95 16.07 5.42
CA LEU A 538 -10.27 15.91 4.79
C LEU A 538 -11.40 16.26 5.75
N HIS A 539 -11.36 15.71 6.96
CA HIS A 539 -12.37 15.97 7.97
C HIS A 539 -12.46 17.45 8.37
N VAL A 540 -11.33 18.14 8.53
CA VAL A 540 -11.29 19.56 8.90
C VAL A 540 -11.72 20.46 7.73
N ILE A 541 -11.49 20.05 6.48
CA ILE A 541 -12.05 20.72 5.30
C ILE A 541 -13.57 20.62 5.31
N GLU A 542 -14.10 19.41 5.46
CA GLU A 542 -15.54 19.15 5.42
C GLU A 542 -16.30 19.77 6.61
N ASN A 543 -15.78 19.61 7.82
CA ASN A 543 -16.53 19.87 9.06
C ASN A 543 -15.90 20.95 9.96
N GLY A 544 -14.67 21.38 9.67
CA GLY A 544 -13.95 22.33 10.51
C GLY A 544 -14.36 23.77 10.25
N THR A 545 -14.13 24.64 11.23
CA THR A 545 -14.23 26.09 11.07
C THR A 545 -12.93 26.67 10.49
N LEU A 546 -12.97 27.86 9.86
CA LEU A 546 -11.77 28.55 9.38
C LEU A 546 -10.64 28.64 10.43
N PRO A 547 -10.91 28.98 11.72
CA PRO A 547 -9.89 28.92 12.77
C PRO A 547 -9.28 27.53 12.95
N SER A 548 -10.07 26.46 12.90
CA SER A 548 -9.55 25.09 13.02
C SER A 548 -8.69 24.67 11.82
N MET A 549 -9.08 25.07 10.60
CA MET A 549 -8.29 24.86 9.39
C MET A 549 -6.95 25.60 9.48
N ARG A 550 -6.95 26.87 9.91
CA ARG A 550 -5.72 27.66 10.10
C ARG A 550 -4.80 27.06 11.18
N ARG A 551 -5.36 26.56 12.29
CA ARG A 551 -4.58 25.84 13.31
C ARG A 551 -3.95 24.57 12.75
N LEU A 552 -4.71 23.78 11.99
CA LEU A 552 -4.17 22.58 11.36
C LEU A 552 -3.12 22.91 10.30
N ALA A 553 -3.29 23.99 9.52
CA ALA A 553 -2.30 24.46 8.57
C ALA A 553 -0.96 24.78 9.26
N ARG A 554 -0.99 25.56 10.36
CA ARG A 554 0.22 25.83 11.17
C ARG A 554 0.85 24.55 11.71
N ALA A 555 0.05 23.59 12.16
CA ALA A 555 0.57 22.30 12.62
C ALA A 555 1.23 21.51 11.47
N LEU A 556 0.60 21.42 10.29
CA LEU A 556 1.15 20.74 9.11
C LEU A 556 2.43 21.41 8.59
N GLU A 557 2.51 22.74 8.71
CA GLU A 557 3.71 23.53 8.42
C GLU A 557 4.85 23.17 9.39
N ASN A 558 4.60 23.20 10.71
CA ASN A 558 5.59 22.80 11.73
C ASN A 558 6.03 21.33 11.59
N MET A 559 5.12 20.46 11.13
CA MET A 559 5.40 19.04 10.85
C MET A 559 6.03 18.81 9.47
N HIS A 560 6.30 19.87 8.71
CA HIS A 560 6.89 19.84 7.38
C HIS A 560 6.14 18.96 6.36
N LYS A 561 4.79 18.99 6.36
CA LYS A 561 3.90 18.22 5.46
C LYS A 561 3.33 19.09 4.31
N PRO A 562 4.12 19.50 3.30
CA PRO A 562 3.76 20.54 2.33
C PRO A 562 2.58 20.16 1.43
N GLN A 563 2.42 18.88 1.09
CA GLN A 563 1.31 18.44 0.22
C GLN A 563 -0.05 18.54 0.93
N LEU A 564 -0.10 18.16 2.21
CA LEU A 564 -1.31 18.28 3.03
C LEU A 564 -1.60 19.74 3.39
N LEU A 565 -0.54 20.52 3.65
CA LEU A 565 -0.64 21.96 3.87
C LEU A 565 -1.22 22.66 2.63
N LEU A 566 -0.71 22.38 1.44
CA LEU A 566 -1.20 22.95 0.18
C LEU A 566 -2.68 22.60 -0.04
N THR A 567 -3.05 21.34 0.18
CA THR A 567 -4.45 20.88 0.09
C THR A 567 -5.35 21.69 1.02
N LEU A 568 -4.95 21.86 2.28
CA LEU A 568 -5.73 22.61 3.25
C LEU A 568 -5.76 24.12 2.97
N GLN A 569 -4.66 24.70 2.51
CA GLN A 569 -4.58 26.11 2.13
C GLN A 569 -5.47 26.45 0.93
N ASN A 570 -5.57 25.55 -0.04
CA ASN A 570 -6.51 25.70 -1.16
C ASN A 570 -7.96 25.73 -0.66
N ALA A 571 -8.34 24.79 0.20
CA ALA A 571 -9.67 24.77 0.80
C ALA A 571 -9.97 26.02 1.67
N ILE A 572 -8.96 26.57 2.36
CA ILE A 572 -9.11 27.85 3.09
C ILE A 572 -9.40 29.00 2.11
N ARG A 573 -8.71 29.07 0.97
CA ARG A 573 -8.93 30.13 -0.05
C ARG A 573 -10.33 30.04 -0.63
N GLU A 574 -10.76 28.83 -1.01
CA GLU A 574 -12.10 28.59 -1.53
C GLU A 574 -13.19 29.02 -0.54
N ARG A 575 -13.04 28.67 0.74
CA ARG A 575 -14.02 29.05 1.77
C ARG A 575 -14.05 30.56 2.04
N ASN A 576 -12.90 31.24 2.04
CA ASN A 576 -12.86 32.70 2.16
C ASN A 576 -13.51 33.41 0.96
N ALA A 577 -13.39 32.87 -0.26
CA ALA A 577 -14.03 33.42 -1.45
C ALA A 577 -15.56 33.31 -1.37
N VAL A 578 -16.07 32.15 -0.92
CA VAL A 578 -17.51 31.96 -0.69
C VAL A 578 -18.05 32.87 0.42
N ASP A 579 -17.28 33.10 1.49
CA ASP A 579 -17.70 34.03 2.56
C ASP A 579 -17.67 35.50 2.08
N ALA A 580 -16.73 35.88 1.19
CA ALA A 580 -16.71 37.20 0.56
C ALA A 580 -17.91 37.42 -0.39
N ASP A 581 -18.31 36.39 -1.15
CA ASP A 581 -19.51 36.44 -2.00
C ASP A 581 -20.80 36.49 -1.17
N LYS A 582 -20.86 35.82 -0.01
CA LYS A 582 -22.02 35.92 0.91
C LYS A 582 -22.16 37.29 1.58
N ILE A 583 -21.05 37.98 1.84
CA ILE A 583 -21.07 39.35 2.35
C ILE A 583 -21.58 40.33 1.28
N THR A 584 -21.35 40.05 -0.01
CA THR A 584 -21.87 40.91 -1.09
C THR A 584 -23.36 40.72 -1.41
N ASP A 585 -23.96 39.59 -1.02
CA ASP A 585 -25.39 39.30 -1.28
C ASP A 585 -26.33 39.66 -0.10
N THR A 586 -25.78 40.09 1.05
CA THR A 586 -26.60 40.45 2.24
C THR A 586 -26.42 41.88 2.76
N ASP A 587 -25.47 42.67 2.24
CA ASP A 587 -25.22 44.06 2.66
C ASP A 587 -25.40 45.09 1.52
N LEU A 588 -26.51 44.99 0.79
CA LEU A 588 -27.01 46.06 -0.08
C LEU A 588 -28.17 46.84 0.57
N GLU A 589 -28.09 47.14 1.87
CA GLU A 589 -28.83 48.29 2.44
C GLU A 589 -27.96 49.07 3.42
N GLY A 590 -27.17 49.98 2.83
CA GLY A 590 -26.84 51.28 3.41
C GLY A 590 -25.93 51.30 4.64
N ARG A 591 -24.67 51.71 4.44
CA ARG A 591 -24.14 52.96 5.03
C ARG A 591 -22.73 53.28 4.54
N SER A 592 -22.49 54.59 4.54
CA SER A 592 -21.37 55.34 3.97
C SER A 592 -20.01 55.06 4.61
N VAL A 593 -19.00 55.15 3.75
CA VAL A 593 -17.56 55.21 3.99
C VAL A 593 -17.21 56.41 4.88
N SER A 594 -17.19 56.22 6.19
CA SER A 594 -16.43 57.09 7.11
C SER A 594 -16.44 56.49 8.51
N GLN A 595 -15.53 55.55 8.77
CA GLN A 595 -14.94 55.24 10.07
C GLN A 595 -14.21 53.91 9.93
N ILE A 596 -12.88 53.96 10.06
CA ILE A 596 -11.93 52.94 10.54
C ILE A 596 -10.59 53.30 9.89
N PHE A 597 -9.85 54.16 10.57
CA PHE A 597 -8.45 53.82 10.84
C PHE A 597 -8.45 52.88 12.04
#